data_AF-A0A3D1IG73-F1
#
_entry.id   AF-A0A3D1IG73-F1
#
_cell.length_a   1.000
_cell.length_b   1.000
_cell.length_c   1.000
_cell.angle_alpha   90.00
_cell.angle_beta   90.00
_cell.angle_gamma   90.00
#
_symmetry.space_group_name_H-M   'P 1'
#
loop_
_entity.id
_entity.type
_entity.pdbx_description
1 polymer ?
#
loop_
_entity_poly.entity_id
_entity_poly.type
_entity_poly.pdbx_seq_one_letter_code
_entity_poly.pdbx_strand_id
1 'polypeptide(L)'
;MRTNTNKGFTLIELLIVVAIIGIVSAIAVPGLLRARMFVNEAWAVGSMRAINSSQSTYAARCGSGFYAPTLVSLGMAPTVGGGDGFIGTDLNTDPSV
;
A
#
# COMPACT_ATOMS: atom_id res chain seq x y z
N MET A 1 -0.33 36.39 42.76
CA MET A 1 0.65 36.83 41.75
C MET A 1 1.07 35.61 40.93
N ARG A 2 0.53 35.44 39.73
CA ARG A 2 0.84 34.28 38.86
C ARG A 2 2.15 34.57 38.13
N THR A 3 3.21 33.86 38.47
CA THR A 3 4.50 33.93 37.77
C THR A 3 4.41 33.10 36.49
N ASN A 4 4.15 33.75 35.36
CA ASN A 4 4.25 33.13 34.05
C ASN A 4 5.74 32.95 33.70
N THR A 5 6.31 31.79 34.02
CA THR A 5 7.66 31.42 33.60
C THR A 5 7.65 31.01 32.13
N ASN A 6 7.67 31.98 31.23
CA ASN A 6 7.92 31.73 29.81
C ASN A 6 9.39 31.31 29.65
N LYS A 7 9.67 30.00 29.66
CA LYS A 7 10.99 29.47 29.28
C LYS A 7 11.10 29.53 27.76
N GLY A 8 11.94 30.44 27.25
CA GLY A 8 12.29 30.49 25.83
C GLY A 8 13.16 29.29 25.44
N PHE A 9 12.94 28.77 24.23
CA PHE A 9 13.75 27.72 23.63
C PHE A 9 15.10 28.29 23.16
N THR A 10 16.21 27.61 23.41
CA THR A 10 17.53 28.11 23.00
C THR A 10 17.84 27.74 21.55
N LEU A 11 18.53 28.62 20.81
CA LEU A 11 18.99 28.31 19.45
C LEU A 11 19.96 27.11 19.43
N ILE A 12 20.73 26.92 20.51
CA ILE A 12 21.67 25.80 20.64
C ILE A 12 20.95 24.46 20.84
N GLU A 13 19.82 24.44 21.56
CA GLU A 13 18.97 23.25 21.63
C GLU A 13 18.46 22.85 20.24
N LEU A 14 18.01 23.81 19.42
CA LEU A 14 17.51 23.48 18.08
C LEU A 14 18.65 22.97 17.20
N LEU A 15 19.83 23.57 17.32
CA LEU A 15 20.98 23.23 16.50
C LEU A 15 21.46 21.79 16.76
N ILE A 16 21.54 21.37 18.03
CA ILE A 16 21.94 19.99 18.37
C ILE A 16 20.87 18.99 17.93
N VAL A 17 19.58 19.32 18.07
CA VAL A 17 18.47 18.44 17.66
C VAL A 17 18.52 18.20 16.15
N VAL A 18 18.65 19.26 15.34
CA VAL A 18 18.72 19.12 13.87
C VAL A 18 20.00 18.40 13.45
N ALA A 19 21.12 18.59 14.15
CA ALA A 19 22.36 17.86 13.89
C ALA A 19 22.20 16.34 14.10
N ILE A 20 21.58 15.92 15.21
CA ILE A 20 21.36 14.49 15.50
C ILE A 20 20.36 13.88 14.50
N ILE A 21 19.25 14.57 14.19
CA ILE A 21 18.29 14.12 13.17
C ILE A 21 18.96 14.03 11.80
N GLY A 22 19.88 14.95 11.47
CA GLY A 22 20.69 14.92 10.25
C GLY A 22 21.54 13.66 10.14
N ILE A 23 22.24 13.28 11.22
CA ILE A 23 23.06 12.06 11.26
C ILE A 23 22.20 10.81 11.07
N VAL A 24 21.07 10.72 11.79
CA VAL A 24 20.16 9.57 11.68
C VAL A 24 19.55 9.48 10.29
N SER A 25 19.08 10.61 9.73
CA SER A 25 18.45 10.63 8.42
C SER A 25 19.43 10.32 7.28
N ALA A 26 20.70 10.73 7.38
CA ALA A 26 21.73 10.42 6.39
C ALA A 26 21.93 8.90 6.21
N ILE A 27 21.83 8.11 7.28
CA ILE A 27 21.94 6.64 7.24
C ILE A 27 20.59 6.01 6.84
N ALA A 28 19.49 6.53 7.38
CA ALA A 28 18.17 5.94 7.21
C ALA A 28 17.57 6.14 5.81
N VAL A 29 17.74 7.33 5.20
CA VAL A 29 17.13 7.68 3.90
C VAL A 29 17.55 6.73 2.77
N PRO A 30 18.85 6.44 2.51
CA PRO A 30 19.22 5.51 1.44
C PRO A 30 18.68 4.10 1.68
N GLY A 31 18.65 3.64 2.94
CA GLY A 31 18.05 2.37 3.33
C GLY A 31 16.55 2.34 3.05
N LEU A 32 15.83 3.41 3.38
CA LEU A 32 14.40 3.57 3.12
C LEU A 32 14.09 3.56 1.62
N LEU A 33 14.87 4.28 0.80
CA LEU A 33 14.68 4.29 -0.66
C LEU A 33 14.82 2.88 -1.26
N ARG A 34 15.83 2.13 -0.82
CA ARG A 34 16.01 0.74 -1.23
C ARG A 34 14.87 -0.15 -0.75
N ALA A 35 14.46 -0.01 0.50
CA ALA A 35 13.33 -0.74 1.05
C ALA A 35 12.04 -0.49 0.25
N ARG A 36 11.76 0.75 -0.16
CA ARG A 36 10.59 1.08 -0.98
C ARG A 36 10.59 0.41 -2.36
N MET A 37 11.77 0.22 -2.98
CA MET A 37 11.86 -0.51 -4.24
C MET A 37 11.51 -2.00 -4.07
N PHE A 38 12.06 -2.66 -3.05
CA PHE A 38 11.70 -4.04 -2.70
C PHE A 38 10.23 -4.19 -2.29
N VAL A 39 9.75 -3.20 -1.54
CA VAL A 39 8.36 -2.73 -1.41
C VAL A 39 7.49 -3.07 -2.63
N ASN A 40 7.70 -2.24 -3.64
CA ASN A 40 6.99 -2.25 -4.92
C ASN A 40 7.09 -3.58 -5.66
N GLU A 41 8.26 -4.21 -5.65
CA GLU A 41 8.45 -5.53 -6.27
C GLU A 41 7.63 -6.61 -5.54
N ALA A 42 7.67 -6.64 -4.21
CA ALA A 42 6.91 -7.57 -3.40
C ALA A 42 5.38 -7.36 -3.56
N TRP A 43 4.93 -6.11 -3.64
CA TRP A 43 3.53 -5.79 -3.92
C TRP A 43 3.11 -6.28 -5.30
N ALA A 44 3.91 -6.04 -6.35
CA ALA A 44 3.60 -6.54 -7.68
C ALA A 44 3.47 -8.07 -7.71
N VAL A 45 4.39 -8.79 -7.07
CA VAL A 45 4.34 -10.26 -6.98
C VAL A 45 3.11 -10.72 -6.19
N GLY A 46 2.80 -10.06 -5.07
CA GLY A 46 1.60 -10.33 -4.26
C GLY A 46 0.31 -10.14 -5.05
N SER A 47 0.20 -9.02 -5.76
CA SER A 47 -0.91 -8.68 -6.64
C SER A 47 -1.12 -9.73 -7.73
N MET A 48 -0.05 -10.18 -8.40
CA MET A 48 -0.14 -11.22 -9.43
C MET A 48 -0.61 -12.57 -8.87
N ARG A 49 -0.16 -12.95 -7.67
CA ARG A 49 -0.62 -14.18 -7.00
C ARG A 49 -2.09 -14.08 -6.61
N ALA A 50 -2.51 -12.93 -6.09
CA ALA A 50 -3.91 -12.68 -5.77
C ALA A 50 -4.78 -12.82 -7.03
N ILE A 51 -4.42 -12.14 -8.13
CA ILE A 51 -5.13 -12.24 -9.41
C ILE A 51 -5.19 -13.69 -9.89
N ASN A 52 -4.08 -14.45 -9.86
CA ASN A 52 -4.07 -15.84 -10.32
C ASN A 52 -5.04 -16.73 -9.52
N SER A 53 -5.01 -16.62 -8.18
CA SER A 53 -5.92 -17.37 -7.30
C SER A 53 -7.38 -16.97 -7.52
N SER A 54 -7.65 -15.68 -7.66
CA SER A 54 -8.98 -15.14 -7.95
C SER A 54 -9.50 -15.65 -9.30
N GLN A 55 -8.66 -15.67 -10.34
CA GLN A 55 -9.00 -16.16 -11.68
C GLN A 55 -9.33 -17.66 -11.67
N SER A 56 -8.54 -18.47 -10.96
CA SER A 56 -8.85 -19.89 -10.75
C SER A 56 -10.20 -20.09 -10.06
N THR A 57 -10.50 -19.26 -9.06
CA THR A 57 -11.77 -19.32 -8.33
C THR A 57 -12.94 -18.89 -9.22
N TYR A 58 -12.77 -17.81 -9.99
CA TYR A 58 -13.76 -17.34 -10.96
C TYR A 58 -14.10 -18.44 -11.98
N ALA A 59 -13.10 -19.03 -12.61
CA ALA A 59 -13.27 -20.11 -13.59
C ALA A 59 -14.03 -21.31 -13.03
N ALA A 60 -13.75 -21.69 -11.78
CA ALA A 60 -14.39 -22.80 -11.09
C ALA A 60 -15.82 -22.51 -10.62
N ARG A 61 -16.19 -21.23 -10.43
CA ARG A 61 -17.48 -20.85 -9.83
C ARG A 61 -18.50 -20.38 -10.87
N CYS A 62 -18.14 -19.39 -11.68
CA CYS A 62 -19.07 -18.72 -12.59
C CYS A 62 -18.54 -18.54 -14.01
N GLY A 63 -17.23 -18.72 -14.23
CA GLY A 63 -16.59 -18.60 -15.54
C GLY A 63 -16.76 -19.81 -16.46
N SER A 64 -17.43 -20.89 -16.03
CA SER A 64 -17.59 -22.14 -16.80
C SER A 64 -16.24 -22.69 -17.33
N GLY A 65 -15.18 -22.57 -16.54
CA GLY A 65 -13.81 -22.96 -16.92
C GLY A 65 -13.00 -21.88 -17.65
N PHE A 66 -13.61 -20.73 -17.99
CA PHE A 66 -12.92 -19.57 -18.57
C PHE A 66 -12.54 -18.54 -17.52
N TYR A 67 -11.51 -17.75 -17.83
CA TYR A 67 -11.02 -16.66 -16.99
C TYR A 67 -11.75 -15.34 -17.25
N ALA A 68 -11.80 -14.47 -16.25
CA ALA A 68 -12.39 -13.15 -16.37
C ALA A 68 -11.57 -12.27 -17.32
N PRO A 69 -12.21 -11.56 -18.28
CA PRO A 69 -11.52 -10.78 -19.30
C PRO A 69 -10.93 -9.46 -18.79
N THR A 70 -11.43 -8.94 -17.66
CA THR A 70 -10.97 -7.68 -17.05
C THR A 70 -10.91 -7.81 -15.53
N LEU A 71 -10.08 -6.98 -14.87
CA LEU A 71 -10.03 -6.94 -13.40
C LEU A 71 -11.34 -6.45 -12.79
N VAL A 72 -12.05 -5.56 -13.50
CA VAL A 72 -13.40 -5.12 -13.13
C VAL A 72 -14.34 -6.33 -13.04
N SER A 73 -14.37 -7.20 -14.07
CA SER A 73 -15.21 -8.39 -14.06
C SER A 73 -14.79 -9.41 -12.98
N LEU A 74 -13.51 -9.47 -12.63
CA LEU A 74 -13.00 -10.32 -11.55
C LEU A 74 -13.42 -9.81 -10.17
N GLY A 75 -13.54 -8.49 -10.02
CA GLY A 75 -14.01 -7.82 -8.81
C GLY A 75 -15.53 -7.78 -8.65
N MET A 76 -16.29 -8.24 -9.64
CA MET A 76 -17.75 -8.32 -9.55
C MET A 76 -18.19 -9.57 -8.78
N ALA A 77 -19.30 -9.44 -8.04
CA ALA A 77 -19.91 -10.55 -7.35
C ALA A 77 -20.37 -11.64 -8.35
N PRO A 78 -20.18 -12.93 -8.04
CA PRO A 78 -20.51 -14.02 -8.96
C PRO A 78 -22.01 -14.24 -9.20
N THR A 79 -22.88 -13.64 -8.39
CA THR A 79 -24.33 -13.81 -8.48
C THR A 79 -25.05 -12.47 -8.40
N VAL A 80 -26.10 -12.32 -9.22
CA VAL A 80 -27.09 -11.23 -9.12
C VAL A 80 -27.90 -11.40 -7.84
N GLY A 81 -27.37 -10.89 -6.72
CA GLY A 81 -27.96 -11.05 -5.39
C GLY A 81 -27.08 -10.59 -4.23
N GLY A 82 -25.79 -10.30 -4.50
CA GLY A 82 -24.82 -9.83 -3.52
C GLY A 82 -23.73 -10.85 -3.21
N GLY A 83 -22.63 -10.36 -2.62
CA GLY A 83 -21.39 -11.10 -2.35
C GLY A 83 -20.16 -10.24 -2.67
N ASP A 84 -19.01 -10.59 -2.10
CA ASP A 84 -17.75 -9.93 -2.42
C ASP A 84 -17.21 -10.43 -3.78
N GLY A 85 -16.48 -9.55 -4.47
CA GLY A 85 -15.73 -9.92 -5.67
C GLY A 85 -14.63 -10.94 -5.37
N PHE A 86 -14.13 -11.60 -6.41
CA PHE A 86 -13.04 -12.59 -6.23
C PHE A 86 -11.70 -11.96 -5.87
N ILE A 87 -11.58 -10.64 -6.01
CA ILE A 87 -10.37 -9.87 -5.75
C ILE A 87 -10.71 -8.60 -4.97
N GLY A 88 -9.76 -8.12 -4.17
CA GLY A 88 -9.89 -6.91 -3.37
C GLY A 88 -10.14 -5.67 -4.22
N THR A 89 -10.78 -4.66 -3.62
CA THR A 89 -11.09 -3.38 -4.29
C THR A 89 -9.85 -2.59 -4.68
N ASP A 90 -8.71 -2.87 -4.07
CA ASP A 90 -7.40 -2.30 -4.39
C ASP A 90 -6.82 -2.78 -5.72
N LEU A 91 -7.33 -3.91 -6.26
CA LEU A 91 -6.95 -4.43 -7.58
C LEU A 91 -8.11 -4.43 -8.57
N ASN A 92 -9.30 -3.91 -8.23
CA ASN A 92 -10.46 -4.00 -9.12
C ASN A 92 -10.52 -2.88 -10.18
N THR A 93 -9.74 -1.81 -10.02
CA THR A 93 -9.62 -0.73 -11.00
C THR A 93 -8.62 -1.11 -12.07
N ASP A 94 -9.11 -1.30 -13.29
CA ASP A 94 -8.29 -1.56 -14.46
C ASP A 94 -7.42 -0.31 -14.78
N PRO A 95 -6.09 -0.42 -14.82
CA PRO A 95 -5.21 0.71 -15.15
C PRO A 95 -5.22 1.08 -16.65
N SER A 96 -5.90 0.33 -17.51
CA SER A 96 -6.00 0.57 -18.96
C SER A 96 -7.23 1.35 -19.42
N VAL A 97 -8.11 1.74 -18.48
CA VAL A 97 -9.28 2.60 -18.72
C VAL A 97 -9.22 3.89 -17.92
#